data_AF-A0A2E7CVR8-F1
#
_entry.id   AF-A0A2E7CVR8-F1
#
_cell.length_a   1.000
_cell.length_b   1.000
_cell.length_c   1.000
_cell.angle_alpha   90.00
_cell.angle_beta   90.00
_cell.angle_gamma   90.00
#
_symmetry.space_group_name_H-M   'P 1'
#
loop_
_entity.id
_entity.type
_entity.pdbx_description
1 polymer ?
#
loop_
_entity_poly.entity_id
_entity_poly.type
_entity_poly.pdbx_seq_one_letter_code
_entity_poly.pdbx_strand_id
1 'polypeptide(L)'
;MNRFFLVIIFLSISLKNEAGWGFFAHKRINRMAVFTIPEDDLFHFYKFHIDYLTEHAVDPDKRRYSVEGEAEKHYIDIDHYAKNDEDPFDVVPKKWNDAVDKFSKDTLHAYGISPWNIDNYIKKLTFAFKDKDINRILKYSAEIGHYIADAHVPLHTTLNYNGQLTNHKGIHGFWESRVPELFYDNYDFFVGKAEYIQNPLNESWDIVEQSFRAVDSVLTFEQILTDEWPADRKFSYEKRGQVTMKVYSRDFSTEYAKRLNGMQEKRMRASIKSIGSYWYTAWVNAGQPDLKELYKDNLSQKDLEELNVKEKISIKKVISREHSN
;
A
#
# COMPACT_ATOMS: atom_id res chain seq x y z
N MET A 1 -21.61 59.76 11.24
CA MET A 1 -20.68 58.69 11.65
C MET A 1 -20.75 57.57 10.63
N ASN A 2 -19.90 57.58 9.60
CA ASN A 2 -19.88 56.54 8.58
C ASN A 2 -19.00 55.39 9.08
N ARG A 3 -19.64 54.29 9.50
CA ARG A 3 -18.93 53.07 9.92
C ARG A 3 -18.60 52.24 8.69
N PHE A 4 -17.31 52.18 8.37
CA PHE A 4 -16.72 51.21 7.44
C PHE A 4 -17.02 49.79 7.92
N PHE A 5 -17.69 48.99 7.09
CA PHE A 5 -17.74 47.54 7.26
C PHE A 5 -16.47 46.95 6.64
N LEU A 6 -15.52 46.58 7.51
CA LEU A 6 -14.33 45.82 7.14
C LEU A 6 -14.76 44.35 6.97
N VAL A 7 -14.97 43.94 5.72
CA VAL A 7 -15.18 42.53 5.37
C VAL A 7 -13.82 41.84 5.47
N ILE A 8 -13.57 41.18 6.61
CA ILE A 8 -12.42 40.28 6.77
C ILE A 8 -12.72 39.03 5.95
N ILE A 9 -12.16 38.96 4.74
CA ILE A 9 -12.11 37.75 3.94
C ILE A 9 -11.17 36.80 4.68
N PHE A 10 -11.73 35.84 5.42
CA PHE A 10 -11.00 34.69 5.90
C PHE A 10 -10.54 33.89 4.68
N LEU A 11 -9.29 34.10 4.28
CA LEU A 11 -8.59 33.22 3.35
C LEU A 11 -8.45 31.87 4.07
N SER A 12 -9.35 30.94 3.78
CA SER A 12 -9.24 29.55 4.21
C SER A 12 -8.04 28.92 3.49
N ILE A 13 -6.86 29.11 4.09
CA ILE A 13 -5.72 28.26 3.80
C ILE A 13 -6.15 26.86 4.22
N SER A 14 -6.61 26.06 3.24
CA SER A 14 -6.77 24.62 3.39
C SER A 14 -5.37 24.06 3.63
N LEU A 15 -4.98 24.01 4.91
CA LEU A 15 -3.91 23.15 5.36
C LEU A 15 -4.30 21.75 4.91
N LYS A 16 -3.59 21.24 3.91
CA LYS A 16 -3.68 19.85 3.50
C LYS A 16 -3.37 19.05 4.75
N ASN A 17 -4.41 18.48 5.38
CA ASN A 17 -4.21 17.37 6.27
C ASN A 17 -3.54 16.30 5.41
N GLU A 18 -2.24 16.07 5.64
CA GLU A 18 -1.57 14.86 5.21
C GLU A 18 -2.29 13.72 5.92
N ALA A 19 -3.34 13.24 5.27
CA ALA A 19 -4.14 12.12 5.70
C ALA A 19 -3.22 10.90 5.78
N GLY A 20 -3.32 10.14 6.87
CA GLY A 20 -2.84 8.77 6.95
C GLY A 20 -1.34 8.61 7.16
N TRP A 21 -0.99 8.24 8.39
CA TRP A 21 0.31 7.72 8.77
C TRP A 21 0.68 6.44 7.94
N GLY A 22 -0.30 5.78 7.31
CA GLY A 22 -0.08 4.70 6.32
C GLY A 22 0.74 5.12 5.09
N PHE A 23 0.77 6.40 4.73
CA PHE A 23 1.51 6.88 3.55
C PHE A 23 3.03 6.77 3.69
N PHE A 24 3.55 6.84 4.91
CA PHE A 24 4.99 6.84 5.17
C PHE A 24 5.66 5.58 4.60
N ALA A 25 5.12 4.40 4.89
CA ALA A 25 5.71 3.14 4.47
C ALA A 25 5.68 2.97 2.94
N HIS A 26 4.56 3.23 2.28
CA HIS A 26 4.44 3.08 0.81
C HIS A 26 5.46 3.93 0.05
N LYS A 27 5.64 5.19 0.44
CA LYS A 27 6.63 6.10 -0.17
C LYS A 27 8.04 5.53 -0.04
N ARG A 28 8.42 5.10 1.17
CA ARG A 28 9.75 4.56 1.45
C ARG A 28 10.00 3.26 0.70
N ILE A 29 9.04 2.33 0.75
CA ILE A 29 9.12 1.05 0.06
C ILE A 29 9.32 1.24 -1.45
N ASN A 30 8.51 2.09 -2.10
CA ASN A 30 8.65 2.36 -3.54
C ASN A 30 9.99 3.00 -3.89
N ARG A 31 10.44 3.97 -3.09
CA ARG A 31 11.76 4.59 -3.25
C ARG A 31 12.88 3.56 -3.17
N MET A 32 12.81 2.66 -2.18
CA MET A 32 13.84 1.65 -1.96
C MET A 32 13.82 0.56 -3.04
N ALA A 33 12.66 0.23 -3.61
CA ALA A 33 12.54 -0.77 -4.68
C ALA A 33 13.38 -0.43 -5.91
N VAL A 34 13.58 0.85 -6.22
CA VAL A 34 14.45 1.32 -7.31
C VAL A 34 15.87 0.75 -7.19
N PHE A 35 16.41 0.65 -5.98
CA PHE A 35 17.78 0.19 -5.75
C PHE A 35 17.93 -1.33 -5.83
N THR A 36 16.86 -2.07 -6.07
CA THR A 36 16.91 -3.52 -6.30
C THR A 36 17.10 -3.85 -7.78
N ILE A 37 16.87 -2.92 -8.70
CA ILE A 37 16.85 -3.20 -10.13
C ILE A 37 18.24 -3.67 -10.63
N PRO A 38 18.35 -4.87 -11.23
CA PRO A 38 19.64 -5.44 -11.63
C PRO A 38 20.20 -4.88 -12.94
N GLU A 39 19.33 -4.44 -13.85
CA GLU A 39 19.70 -3.98 -15.20
C GLU A 39 19.92 -2.48 -15.22
N ASP A 40 21.05 -2.06 -15.76
CA ASP A 40 21.47 -0.65 -15.75
C ASP A 40 20.44 0.25 -16.42
N ASP A 41 19.94 -0.09 -17.61
CA ASP A 41 19.02 0.79 -18.35
C ASP A 41 17.71 1.04 -17.59
N LEU A 42 17.16 -0.01 -16.96
CA LEU A 42 15.95 0.10 -16.14
C LEU A 42 16.23 0.82 -14.82
N PHE A 43 17.39 0.54 -14.19
CA PHE A 43 17.82 1.22 -12.97
C PHE A 43 17.96 2.72 -13.18
N HIS A 44 18.67 3.15 -14.22
CA HIS A 44 18.87 4.58 -14.50
C HIS A 44 17.54 5.30 -14.78
N PHE A 45 16.63 4.68 -15.54
CA PHE A 45 15.29 5.22 -15.77
C PHE A 45 14.52 5.45 -14.47
N TYR A 46 14.40 4.42 -13.63
CA TYR A 46 13.68 4.56 -12.36
C TYR A 46 14.39 5.47 -11.36
N LYS A 47 15.73 5.47 -11.36
CA LYS A 47 16.53 6.34 -10.51
C LYS A 47 16.33 7.82 -10.89
N PHE A 48 16.22 8.11 -12.18
CA PHE A 48 15.91 9.46 -12.67
C PHE A 48 14.51 9.92 -12.21
N HIS A 49 13.52 9.03 -12.23
CA HIS A 49 12.14 9.32 -11.83
C HIS A 49 11.79 8.97 -10.38
N ILE A 50 12.80 8.78 -9.51
CA ILE A 50 12.61 8.21 -8.17
C ILE A 50 11.66 9.04 -7.29
N ASP A 51 11.67 10.36 -7.44
CA ASP A 51 10.80 11.24 -6.64
C ASP A 51 9.34 11.15 -7.09
N TYR A 52 9.08 10.95 -8.40
CA TYR A 52 7.73 10.66 -8.90
C TYR A 52 7.22 9.36 -8.28
N LEU A 53 8.00 8.27 -8.38
CA LEU A 53 7.61 6.96 -7.82
C LEU A 53 7.37 7.05 -6.31
N THR A 54 8.17 7.86 -5.61
CA THR A 54 8.02 8.09 -4.17
C THR A 54 6.72 8.84 -3.86
N GLU A 55 6.43 9.95 -4.55
CA GLU A 55 5.29 10.80 -4.23
C GLU A 55 3.94 10.22 -4.67
N HIS A 56 3.94 9.49 -5.78
CA HIS A 56 2.75 8.85 -6.36
C HIS A 56 2.46 7.45 -5.79
N ALA A 57 3.32 6.92 -4.90
CA ALA A 57 3.13 5.63 -4.22
C ALA A 57 1.88 5.55 -3.32
N VAL A 58 1.22 6.68 -3.06
CA VAL A 58 0.07 6.80 -2.15
C VAL A 58 -1.20 7.28 -2.87
N ASP A 59 -1.13 7.45 -4.19
CA ASP A 59 -2.27 7.93 -4.96
C ASP A 59 -3.46 6.96 -4.99
N PRO A 60 -3.27 5.62 -4.99
CA PRO A 60 -4.37 4.68 -4.76
C PRO A 60 -5.18 4.98 -3.50
N ASP A 61 -4.51 5.23 -2.36
CA ASP A 61 -5.20 5.60 -1.13
C ASP A 61 -5.90 6.94 -1.20
N LYS A 62 -5.26 7.95 -1.80
CA LYS A 62 -5.85 9.28 -1.94
C LYS A 62 -7.16 9.24 -2.73
N ARG A 63 -7.29 8.31 -3.68
CA ARG A 63 -8.49 8.17 -4.53
C ARG A 63 -9.44 7.05 -4.09
N ARG A 64 -9.11 6.31 -3.02
CA ARG A 64 -9.88 5.18 -2.48
C ARG A 64 -11.38 5.46 -2.31
N TYR A 65 -11.72 6.66 -1.86
CA TYR A 65 -13.11 7.08 -1.58
C TYR A 65 -13.78 7.89 -2.72
N SER A 66 -13.01 8.29 -3.73
CA SER A 66 -13.49 9.14 -4.82
C SER A 66 -13.63 8.39 -6.16
N VAL A 67 -12.94 7.25 -6.30
CA VAL A 67 -12.96 6.40 -7.50
C VAL A 67 -13.69 5.11 -7.20
N GLU A 68 -14.75 4.84 -7.96
CA GLU A 68 -15.52 3.59 -7.88
C GLU A 68 -14.64 2.39 -8.22
N GLY A 69 -14.74 1.34 -7.39
CA GLY A 69 -13.90 0.14 -7.51
C GLY A 69 -12.44 0.32 -7.08
N GLU A 70 -12.03 1.45 -6.50
CA GLU A 70 -10.66 1.57 -5.97
C GLU A 70 -10.48 0.81 -4.66
N ALA A 71 -11.41 0.97 -3.71
CA ALA A 71 -11.26 0.44 -2.35
C ALA A 71 -10.99 -1.07 -2.30
N GLU A 72 -11.73 -1.85 -3.09
CA GLU A 72 -11.59 -3.30 -3.22
C GLU A 72 -10.24 -3.79 -3.76
N LYS A 73 -9.42 -2.91 -4.35
CA LYS A 73 -8.09 -3.28 -4.87
C LYS A 73 -7.01 -3.38 -3.80
N HIS A 74 -7.24 -2.81 -2.63
CA HIS A 74 -6.25 -2.71 -1.55
C HIS A 74 -6.18 -3.96 -0.67
N TYR A 75 -7.13 -4.88 -0.79
CA TYR A 75 -7.28 -5.98 0.17
C TYR A 75 -7.93 -7.21 -0.45
N ILE A 76 -7.94 -8.30 0.32
CA ILE A 76 -8.78 -9.46 0.12
C ILE A 76 -9.12 -10.06 1.48
N ASP A 77 -10.38 -10.04 1.89
CA ASP A 77 -10.81 -10.62 3.16
C ASP A 77 -10.92 -12.15 3.00
N ILE A 78 -9.78 -12.84 2.91
CA ILE A 78 -9.69 -14.23 2.44
C ILE A 78 -10.39 -15.21 3.38
N ASP A 79 -10.42 -14.89 4.68
CA ASP A 79 -11.14 -15.60 5.73
C ASP A 79 -12.67 -15.57 5.58
N HIS A 80 -13.22 -14.67 4.77
CA HIS A 80 -14.64 -14.70 4.44
C HIS A 80 -15.05 -16.01 3.73
N TYR A 81 -14.16 -16.56 2.91
CA TYR A 81 -14.48 -17.66 2.00
C TYR A 81 -14.38 -19.03 2.66
N ALA A 82 -13.63 -19.16 3.75
CA ALA A 82 -13.50 -20.40 4.50
C ALA A 82 -14.72 -20.67 5.39
N LYS A 83 -15.15 -21.93 5.48
CA LYS A 83 -16.17 -22.40 6.43
C LYS A 83 -15.63 -23.57 7.23
N ASN A 84 -16.07 -23.71 8.49
CA ASN A 84 -15.83 -24.91 9.30
C ASN A 84 -14.36 -25.41 9.28
N ASP A 85 -13.42 -24.51 9.57
CA ASP A 85 -11.96 -24.78 9.64
C ASP A 85 -11.29 -25.14 8.30
N GLU A 86 -11.95 -24.91 7.16
CA GLU A 86 -11.31 -24.99 5.84
C GLU A 86 -10.16 -23.98 5.68
N ASP A 87 -9.15 -24.36 4.89
CA ASP A 87 -8.13 -23.41 4.47
C ASP A 87 -8.68 -22.53 3.33
N PRO A 88 -8.76 -21.19 3.49
CA PRO A 88 -9.32 -20.34 2.46
C PRO A 88 -8.49 -20.36 1.15
N PHE A 89 -7.21 -20.74 1.21
CA PHE A 89 -6.35 -20.86 0.02
C PHE A 89 -6.60 -22.14 -0.79
N ASP A 90 -7.21 -23.16 -0.19
CA ASP A 90 -7.74 -24.33 -0.90
C ASP A 90 -9.14 -24.07 -1.48
N VAL A 91 -9.87 -23.13 -0.86
CA VAL A 91 -11.24 -22.80 -1.23
C VAL A 91 -11.31 -21.80 -2.39
N VAL A 92 -10.48 -20.75 -2.39
CA VAL A 92 -10.58 -19.67 -3.39
C VAL A 92 -9.73 -19.98 -4.63
N PRO A 93 -10.33 -20.11 -5.82
CA PRO A 93 -9.55 -20.34 -7.04
C PRO A 93 -8.60 -19.17 -7.33
N LYS A 94 -7.33 -19.47 -7.62
CA LYS A 94 -6.34 -18.43 -7.95
C LYS A 94 -6.68 -17.65 -9.23
N LYS A 95 -7.31 -18.31 -10.21
CA LYS A 95 -7.71 -17.69 -11.49
C LYS A 95 -9.02 -16.92 -11.35
N TRP A 96 -9.05 -15.70 -11.89
CA TRP A 96 -10.21 -14.81 -11.79
C TRP A 96 -11.51 -15.44 -12.30
N ASN A 97 -11.53 -16.02 -13.50
CA ASN A 97 -12.75 -16.59 -14.06
C ASN A 97 -13.29 -17.74 -13.20
N ASP A 98 -12.42 -18.65 -12.75
CA ASP A 98 -12.80 -19.76 -11.88
C ASP A 98 -13.36 -19.25 -10.53
N ALA A 99 -12.78 -18.16 -9.99
CA ALA A 99 -13.28 -17.52 -8.78
C ALA A 99 -14.65 -16.84 -9.00
N VAL A 100 -14.85 -16.19 -10.15
CA VAL A 100 -16.12 -15.58 -10.54
C VAL A 100 -17.20 -16.65 -10.70
N ASP A 101 -16.88 -17.77 -11.34
CA ASP A 101 -17.81 -18.89 -11.52
C ASP A 101 -18.22 -19.50 -10.17
N LYS A 102 -17.31 -19.52 -9.19
CA LYS A 102 -17.56 -20.08 -7.85
C LYS A 102 -18.30 -19.12 -6.91
N PHE A 103 -17.96 -17.82 -6.91
CA PHE A 103 -18.43 -16.87 -5.89
C PHE A 103 -19.25 -15.70 -6.44
N SER A 104 -19.38 -15.55 -7.75
CA SER A 104 -19.88 -14.35 -8.43
C SER A 104 -18.91 -13.16 -8.36
N LYS A 105 -19.00 -12.30 -9.38
CA LYS A 105 -18.20 -11.08 -9.47
C LYS A 105 -18.50 -10.14 -8.28
N ASP A 106 -19.76 -9.90 -7.98
CA ASP A 106 -20.16 -8.93 -6.95
C ASP A 106 -19.61 -9.30 -5.57
N THR A 107 -19.60 -10.59 -5.22
CA THR A 107 -19.00 -11.07 -3.97
C THR A 107 -17.49 -10.84 -3.95
N LEU A 108 -16.77 -11.17 -5.02
CA LEU A 108 -15.32 -10.95 -5.07
C LEU A 108 -14.96 -9.46 -4.90
N HIS A 109 -15.71 -8.58 -5.55
CA HIS A 109 -15.53 -7.13 -5.39
C HIS A 109 -15.87 -6.67 -3.96
N ALA A 110 -16.92 -7.21 -3.34
CA ALA A 110 -17.32 -6.87 -1.97
C ALA A 110 -16.27 -7.25 -0.91
N TYR A 111 -15.53 -8.35 -1.12
CA TYR A 111 -14.52 -8.85 -0.18
C TYR A 111 -13.08 -8.66 -0.67
N GLY A 112 -12.88 -7.81 -1.68
CA GLY A 112 -11.56 -7.41 -2.14
C GLY A 112 -10.92 -8.34 -3.16
N ILE A 113 -10.15 -7.73 -4.06
CA ILE A 113 -9.59 -8.34 -5.27
C ILE A 113 -8.07 -8.15 -5.41
N SER A 114 -7.37 -7.84 -4.31
CA SER A 114 -5.93 -7.49 -4.31
C SER A 114 -5.03 -8.38 -5.19
N PRO A 115 -5.00 -9.73 -5.06
CA PRO A 115 -4.08 -10.56 -5.85
C PRO A 115 -4.34 -10.49 -7.36
N TRP A 116 -5.62 -10.39 -7.77
CA TRP A 116 -5.99 -10.24 -9.18
C TRP A 116 -5.75 -8.82 -9.70
N ASN A 117 -5.89 -7.80 -8.85
CA ASN A 117 -5.56 -6.43 -9.22
C ASN A 117 -4.05 -6.28 -9.49
N ILE A 118 -3.19 -6.91 -8.68
CA ILE A 118 -1.73 -6.94 -8.93
C ILE A 118 -1.43 -7.57 -10.29
N ASP A 119 -2.04 -8.72 -10.61
CA ASP A 119 -1.90 -9.40 -11.91
C ASP A 119 -2.38 -8.52 -13.10
N ASN A 120 -3.46 -7.76 -12.90
CA ASN A 120 -3.92 -6.80 -13.91
C ASN A 120 -2.93 -5.64 -14.10
N TYR A 121 -2.37 -5.11 -13.01
CA TYR A 121 -1.45 -3.98 -13.05
C TYR A 121 -0.11 -4.32 -13.67
N ILE A 122 0.43 -5.53 -13.44
CA ILE A 122 1.66 -5.95 -14.13
C ILE A 122 1.44 -6.05 -15.64
N LYS A 123 0.29 -6.54 -16.10
CA LYS A 123 -0.05 -6.55 -17.53
C LYS A 123 -0.09 -5.14 -18.11
N LYS A 124 -0.74 -4.20 -17.41
CA LYS A 124 -0.78 -2.78 -17.80
C LYS A 124 0.62 -2.17 -17.88
N LEU A 125 1.47 -2.46 -16.90
CA LEU A 125 2.86 -1.99 -16.87
C LEU A 125 3.68 -2.59 -18.02
N THR A 126 3.53 -3.88 -18.30
CA THR A 126 4.17 -4.54 -19.46
C THR A 126 3.76 -3.88 -20.77
N PHE A 127 2.46 -3.60 -20.98
CA PHE A 127 2.01 -2.89 -22.18
C PHE A 127 2.56 -1.47 -22.24
N ALA A 128 2.61 -0.75 -21.12
CA ALA A 128 3.19 0.59 -21.07
C ALA A 128 4.68 0.60 -21.46
N PHE A 129 5.45 -0.39 -21.00
CA PHE A 129 6.83 -0.59 -21.43
C PHE A 129 6.93 -0.91 -22.92
N LYS A 130 6.10 -1.83 -23.42
CA LYS A 130 6.07 -2.21 -24.84
C LYS A 130 5.78 -1.02 -25.74
N ASP A 131 4.85 -0.16 -25.33
CA ASP A 131 4.47 1.05 -26.05
C ASP A 131 5.44 2.22 -25.83
N LYS A 132 6.43 2.06 -24.93
CA LYS A 132 7.37 3.10 -24.49
C LYS A 132 6.68 4.37 -23.98
N ASP A 133 5.48 4.25 -23.40
CA ASP A 133 4.71 5.35 -22.84
C ASP A 133 5.19 5.66 -21.41
N ILE A 134 6.07 6.65 -21.27
CA ILE A 134 6.71 7.03 -19.99
C ILE A 134 5.67 7.34 -18.92
N ASN A 135 4.62 8.09 -19.27
CA ASN A 135 3.60 8.52 -18.32
C ASN A 135 2.87 7.30 -17.74
N ARG A 136 2.53 6.32 -18.59
CA ARG A 136 1.91 5.07 -18.13
C ARG A 136 2.88 4.18 -17.37
N ILE A 137 4.16 4.11 -17.78
CA ILE A 137 5.19 3.35 -17.06
C ILE A 137 5.29 3.88 -15.63
N LEU A 138 5.44 5.19 -15.45
CA LEU A 138 5.59 5.82 -14.14
C LEU A 138 4.33 5.64 -13.28
N LYS A 139 3.15 5.93 -13.83
CA LYS A 139 1.87 5.75 -13.13
C LYS A 139 1.67 4.32 -12.67
N TYR A 140 1.78 3.35 -13.59
CA TYR A 140 1.54 1.94 -13.25
C TYR A 140 2.65 1.36 -12.35
N SER A 141 3.88 1.86 -12.42
CA SER A 141 4.96 1.45 -11.52
C SER A 141 4.69 1.89 -10.07
N ALA A 142 4.30 3.16 -9.87
CA ALA A 142 3.97 3.66 -8.53
C ALA A 142 2.73 2.96 -7.95
N GLU A 143 1.69 2.80 -8.77
CA GLU A 143 0.43 2.18 -8.33
C GLU A 143 0.56 0.68 -8.07
N ILE A 144 1.23 -0.09 -8.94
CA ILE A 144 1.48 -1.51 -8.63
C ILE A 144 2.36 -1.66 -7.39
N GLY A 145 3.31 -0.74 -7.18
CA GLY A 145 4.14 -0.69 -5.99
C GLY A 145 3.31 -0.53 -4.71
N HIS A 146 2.27 0.31 -4.76
CA HIS A 146 1.30 0.45 -3.68
C HIS A 146 0.55 -0.86 -3.40
N TYR A 147 -0.10 -1.45 -4.41
CA TYR A 147 -0.92 -2.65 -4.21
C TYR A 147 -0.10 -3.87 -3.75
N ILE A 148 1.14 -4.01 -4.22
CA ILE A 148 2.05 -5.05 -3.73
C ILE A 148 2.40 -4.79 -2.25
N ALA A 149 2.67 -3.55 -1.85
CA ALA A 149 2.95 -3.23 -0.46
C ALA A 149 1.73 -3.51 0.45
N ASP A 150 0.52 -3.17 -0.01
CA ASP A 150 -0.75 -3.53 0.66
C ASP A 150 -0.90 -5.04 0.86
N ALA A 151 -0.64 -5.84 -0.18
CA ALA A 151 -0.71 -7.30 -0.08
C ALA A 151 0.27 -7.87 0.95
N HIS A 152 1.34 -7.13 1.30
CA HIS A 152 2.28 -7.52 2.36
C HIS A 152 1.81 -7.18 3.78
N VAL A 153 0.71 -6.44 3.94
CA VAL A 153 0.12 -6.10 5.23
C VAL A 153 -0.81 -7.25 5.68
N PRO A 154 -0.55 -7.95 6.80
CA PRO A 154 -1.42 -9.03 7.27
C PRO A 154 -2.89 -8.59 7.40
N LEU A 155 -3.11 -7.39 7.92
CA LEU A 155 -4.45 -6.84 8.15
C LEU A 155 -5.20 -6.45 6.87
N HIS A 156 -4.57 -6.51 5.69
CA HIS A 156 -5.26 -6.35 4.40
C HIS A 156 -5.77 -7.70 3.85
N THR A 157 -5.63 -8.77 4.62
CA THR A 157 -6.02 -10.13 4.20
C THR A 157 -7.17 -10.74 5.01
N THR A 158 -7.84 -9.97 5.87
CA THR A 158 -8.80 -10.50 6.85
C THR A 158 -9.99 -9.58 7.08
N LEU A 159 -11.17 -10.17 7.30
CA LEU A 159 -12.36 -9.50 7.81
C LEU A 159 -12.10 -8.75 9.12
N ASN A 160 -11.10 -9.16 9.92
CA ASN A 160 -10.72 -8.50 11.18
C ASN A 160 -9.65 -7.41 11.00
N TYR A 161 -9.64 -6.73 9.85
CA TYR A 161 -8.60 -5.78 9.43
C TYR A 161 -8.25 -4.67 10.42
N ASN A 162 -9.16 -4.27 11.32
CA ASN A 162 -8.89 -3.27 12.35
C ASN A 162 -9.18 -3.82 13.76
N GLY A 163 -9.16 -5.14 13.94
CA GLY A 163 -9.41 -5.76 15.24
C GLY A 163 -10.86 -5.67 15.71
N GLN A 164 -11.80 -5.30 14.84
CA GLN A 164 -13.20 -5.05 15.18
C GLN A 164 -13.95 -6.31 15.64
N LEU A 165 -13.49 -7.50 15.26
CA LEU A 165 -14.08 -8.78 15.67
C LEU A 165 -13.46 -9.32 16.96
N THR A 166 -12.32 -8.78 17.38
CA THR A 166 -11.54 -9.26 18.53
C THR A 166 -11.22 -8.16 19.56
N ASN A 167 -11.92 -7.03 19.49
CA ASN A 167 -11.73 -5.88 20.38
C ASN A 167 -10.33 -5.21 20.34
N HIS A 168 -9.59 -5.35 19.24
CA HIS A 168 -8.31 -4.67 19.00
C HIS A 168 -8.47 -3.40 18.14
N LYS A 169 -9.54 -2.63 18.33
CA LYS A 169 -9.83 -1.46 17.49
C LYS A 169 -8.63 -0.51 17.42
N GLY A 170 -8.19 -0.21 16.19
CA GLY A 170 -7.02 0.64 15.92
C GLY A 170 -5.71 -0.12 15.69
N ILE A 171 -5.71 -1.45 15.73
CA ILE A 171 -4.51 -2.26 15.46
C ILE A 171 -3.98 -2.07 14.03
N HIS A 172 -4.84 -1.70 13.07
CA HIS A 172 -4.45 -1.42 11.70
C HIS A 172 -3.43 -0.29 11.62
N GLY A 173 -3.81 0.92 12.07
CA GLY A 173 -2.92 2.07 12.09
C GLY A 173 -1.74 1.90 13.06
N PHE A 174 -1.90 1.05 14.08
CA PHE A 174 -0.79 0.68 14.95
C PHE A 174 0.30 -0.10 14.19
N TRP A 175 -0.09 -1.16 13.49
CA TRP A 175 0.84 -2.03 12.77
C TRP A 175 1.41 -1.35 11.53
N GLU A 176 0.56 -0.72 10.72
CA GLU A 176 0.93 -0.17 9.41
C GLU A 176 1.66 1.17 9.49
N SER A 177 1.35 1.98 10.51
CA SER A 177 1.90 3.32 10.60
C SER A 177 2.81 3.51 11.80
N ARG A 178 2.24 3.38 13.01
CA ARG A 178 2.94 3.75 14.24
C ARG A 178 4.24 2.97 14.44
N VAL A 179 4.21 1.66 14.27
CA VAL A 179 5.40 0.82 14.46
C VAL A 179 6.48 1.17 13.41
N PRO A 180 6.20 1.17 12.09
CA PRO A 180 7.16 1.61 11.10
C PRO A 180 7.77 2.98 11.39
N GLU A 181 7.02 4.01 11.73
CA GLU A 181 7.60 5.35 11.92
C GLU A 181 8.49 5.47 13.15
N LEU A 182 8.22 4.67 14.19
CA LEU A 182 9.05 4.67 15.39
C LEU A 182 10.42 4.01 15.17
N PHE A 183 10.50 3.06 14.22
CA PHE A 183 11.64 2.14 14.11
C PHE A 183 12.26 2.04 12.71
N TYR A 184 11.69 2.66 11.69
CA TYR A 184 12.16 2.61 10.30
C TYR A 184 13.65 2.94 10.15
N ASP A 185 14.12 3.95 10.88
CA ASP A 185 15.53 4.38 10.82
C ASP A 185 16.51 3.31 11.34
N ASN A 186 16.02 2.28 12.02
CA ASN A 186 16.80 1.14 12.51
C ASN A 186 16.72 -0.11 11.62
N TYR A 187 15.87 -0.09 10.59
CA TYR A 187 15.68 -1.25 9.70
C TYR A 187 16.81 -1.35 8.68
N ASP A 188 17.22 -2.57 8.37
CA ASP A 188 18.10 -2.85 7.24
C ASP A 188 17.24 -3.09 6.00
N PHE A 189 17.46 -2.31 4.93
CA PHE A 189 16.75 -2.45 3.65
C PHE A 189 17.64 -3.01 2.54
N PHE A 190 18.77 -3.63 2.87
CA PHE A 190 19.54 -4.41 1.91
C PHE A 190 18.83 -5.74 1.62
N VAL A 191 18.05 -5.77 0.54
CA VAL A 191 17.20 -6.91 0.14
C VAL A 191 17.71 -7.67 -1.10
N GLY A 192 18.86 -7.24 -1.65
CA GLY A 192 19.43 -7.81 -2.87
C GLY A 192 18.73 -7.35 -4.15
N LYS A 193 19.10 -7.98 -5.27
CA LYS A 193 18.62 -7.62 -6.61
C LYS A 193 17.25 -8.18 -6.91
N ALA A 194 16.40 -7.46 -7.62
CA ALA A 194 15.13 -7.93 -8.15
C ALA A 194 15.30 -9.18 -9.04
N GLU A 195 14.28 -10.03 -9.05
CA GLU A 195 14.27 -11.30 -9.78
C GLU A 195 13.11 -11.36 -10.77
N TYR A 196 13.26 -12.17 -11.82
CA TYR A 196 12.18 -12.39 -12.78
C TYR A 196 11.13 -13.33 -12.19
N ILE A 197 9.87 -12.91 -12.21
CA ILE A 197 8.73 -13.66 -11.69
C ILE A 197 8.06 -14.41 -12.85
N GLN A 198 8.16 -15.74 -12.84
CA GLN A 198 7.61 -16.58 -13.90
C GLN A 198 6.08 -16.53 -13.98
N ASN A 199 5.41 -16.49 -12.82
CA ASN A 199 3.95 -16.42 -12.74
C ASN A 199 3.52 -15.34 -11.73
N PRO A 200 3.33 -14.09 -12.19
CA PRO A 200 2.97 -12.97 -11.32
C PRO A 200 1.67 -13.13 -10.54
N LEU A 201 0.72 -13.93 -11.05
CA LEU A 201 -0.53 -14.23 -10.34
C LEU A 201 -0.27 -15.20 -9.19
N ASN A 202 0.51 -16.26 -9.40
CA ASN A 202 0.85 -17.17 -8.30
C ASN A 202 1.64 -16.44 -7.21
N GLU A 203 2.61 -15.61 -7.59
CA GLU A 203 3.39 -14.81 -6.66
C GLU A 203 2.49 -13.89 -5.81
N SER A 204 1.49 -13.22 -6.42
CA SER A 204 0.58 -12.35 -5.66
C SER A 204 -0.27 -13.13 -4.66
N TRP A 205 -0.69 -14.35 -5.00
CA TRP A 205 -1.37 -15.26 -4.07
C TRP A 205 -0.46 -15.73 -2.93
N ASP A 206 0.79 -16.06 -3.23
CA ASP A 206 1.73 -16.54 -2.22
C ASP A 206 2.09 -15.41 -1.24
N ILE A 207 2.15 -14.15 -1.70
CA ILE A 207 2.30 -12.96 -0.84
C ILE A 207 1.09 -12.81 0.11
N VAL A 208 -0.12 -12.91 -0.44
CA VAL A 208 -1.38 -12.82 0.34
C VAL A 208 -1.46 -13.94 1.37
N GLU A 209 -1.10 -15.16 1.00
CA GLU A 209 -1.06 -16.29 1.93
C GLU A 209 -0.10 -16.04 3.08
N GLN A 210 1.15 -15.66 2.79
CA GLN A 210 2.12 -15.33 3.82
C GLN A 210 1.67 -14.19 4.73
N SER A 211 0.98 -13.18 4.19
CA SER A 211 0.34 -12.11 4.97
C SER A 211 -0.74 -12.66 5.91
N PHE A 212 -1.64 -13.48 5.37
CA PHE A 212 -2.76 -14.01 6.12
C PHE A 212 -2.32 -14.90 7.27
N ARG A 213 -1.32 -15.77 7.04
CA ARG A 213 -0.72 -16.62 8.08
C ARG A 213 -0.04 -15.84 9.20
N ALA A 214 0.14 -14.52 9.07
CA ALA A 214 0.71 -13.67 10.11
C ALA A 214 -0.36 -12.88 10.91
N VAL A 215 -1.63 -12.93 10.50
CA VAL A 215 -2.74 -12.22 11.16
C VAL A 215 -2.89 -12.67 12.62
N ASP A 216 -2.76 -13.98 12.87
CA ASP A 216 -2.87 -14.57 14.20
C ASP A 216 -1.85 -13.97 15.18
N SER A 217 -0.60 -13.82 14.76
CA SER A 217 0.51 -13.31 15.54
C SER A 217 0.33 -11.81 15.80
N VAL A 218 -0.11 -11.07 14.77
CA VAL A 218 -0.44 -9.63 14.89
C VAL A 218 -1.47 -9.40 15.99
N LEU A 219 -2.57 -10.15 15.99
CA LEU A 219 -3.63 -9.98 16.98
C LEU A 219 -3.24 -10.55 18.36
N THR A 220 -2.64 -11.75 18.39
CA THR A 220 -2.34 -12.47 19.63
C THR A 220 -1.30 -11.74 20.47
N PHE A 221 -0.22 -11.24 19.86
CA PHE A 221 0.81 -10.54 20.63
C PHE A 221 0.39 -9.15 21.11
N GLU A 222 -0.54 -8.50 20.41
CA GLU A 222 -1.15 -7.26 20.89
C GLU A 222 -2.03 -7.52 22.12
N GLN A 223 -2.83 -8.59 22.08
CA GLN A 223 -3.68 -9.02 23.20
C GLN A 223 -2.84 -9.42 24.42
N ILE A 224 -1.84 -10.30 24.24
CA ILE A 224 -0.93 -10.73 25.32
C ILE A 224 -0.30 -9.52 26.01
N LEU A 225 0.20 -8.56 25.23
CA LEU A 225 0.79 -7.34 25.78
C LEU A 225 -0.22 -6.48 26.53
N THR A 226 -1.45 -6.41 26.02
CA THR A 226 -2.53 -5.68 26.68
C THR A 226 -2.88 -6.28 28.04
N ASP A 227 -2.87 -7.61 28.15
CA ASP A 227 -3.17 -8.31 29.40
C ASP A 227 -2.02 -8.21 30.42
N GLU A 228 -0.78 -8.17 29.92
CA GLU A 228 0.42 -8.03 30.76
C GLU A 228 0.67 -6.59 31.25
N TRP A 229 0.17 -5.57 30.54
CA TRP A 229 0.52 -4.17 30.78
C TRP A 229 -0.64 -3.33 31.33
N PRO A 230 -0.38 -2.46 32.33
CA PRO A 230 -1.34 -1.45 32.75
C PRO A 230 -1.75 -0.52 31.60
N ALA A 231 -3.04 -0.16 31.55
CA ALA A 231 -3.62 0.63 30.45
C ALA A 231 -2.99 2.03 30.29
N ASP A 232 -2.47 2.61 31.37
CA ASP A 232 -1.75 3.89 31.39
C ASP A 232 -0.35 3.81 30.75
N ARG A 233 0.21 2.61 30.60
CA ARG A 233 1.46 2.40 29.85
C ARG A 233 1.25 1.98 28.40
N LYS A 234 0.08 1.44 28.05
CA LYS A 234 -0.26 1.03 26.68
C LYS A 234 -0.29 2.22 25.73
N PHE A 235 -0.84 3.35 26.19
CA PHE A 235 -1.05 4.52 25.36
C PHE A 235 -0.26 5.74 25.85
N SER A 236 0.05 6.63 24.92
CA SER A 236 0.57 7.97 25.18
C SER A 236 -0.25 9.00 24.41
N TYR A 237 -0.11 10.27 24.76
CA TYR A 237 -0.69 11.39 24.01
C TYR A 237 0.41 12.14 23.28
N GLU A 238 0.25 12.30 21.98
CA GLU A 238 1.20 13.03 21.14
C GLU A 238 0.50 14.18 20.40
N LYS A 239 1.19 15.32 20.30
CA LYS A 239 0.73 16.47 19.54
C LYS A 239 1.16 16.33 18.09
N ARG A 240 0.19 16.33 17.17
CA ARG A 240 0.41 16.29 15.72
C ARG A 240 -0.25 17.51 15.09
N GLY A 241 0.57 18.47 14.70
CA GLY A 241 0.12 19.80 14.32
C GLY A 241 -0.63 20.47 15.47
N GLN A 242 -1.94 20.69 15.28
CA GLN A 242 -2.80 21.30 16.30
C GLN A 242 -3.61 20.29 17.13
N VAL A 243 -3.60 19.00 16.76
CA VAL A 243 -4.43 17.97 17.42
C VAL A 243 -3.57 17.14 18.36
N THR A 244 -4.10 16.84 19.55
CA THR A 244 -3.52 15.84 20.46
C THR A 244 -4.25 14.52 20.25
N MET A 245 -3.51 13.46 19.95
CA MET A 245 -4.08 12.14 19.69
C MET A 245 -3.58 11.11 20.69
N LYS A 246 -4.46 10.19 21.08
CA LYS A 246 -4.10 8.99 21.84
C LYS A 246 -3.46 7.99 20.87
N VAL A 247 -2.23 7.59 21.13
CA VAL A 247 -1.45 6.65 20.31
C VAL A 247 -0.89 5.53 21.17
N TYR A 248 -0.48 4.43 20.55
CA TYR A 248 0.31 3.42 21.25
C TYR A 248 1.64 4.02 21.72
N SER A 249 1.99 3.78 22.98
CA SER A 249 3.24 4.30 23.56
C SER A 249 4.45 3.70 22.86
N ARG A 250 5.59 4.40 22.89
CA ARG A 250 6.85 3.90 22.30
C ARG A 250 7.28 2.58 22.96
N ASP A 251 7.13 2.45 24.28
CA ASP A 251 7.54 1.25 25.01
C ASP A 251 6.67 0.04 24.64
N PHE A 252 5.34 0.22 24.59
CA PHE A 252 4.42 -0.84 24.13
C PHE A 252 4.73 -1.23 22.68
N SER A 253 4.94 -0.25 21.80
CA SER A 253 5.29 -0.48 20.39
C SER A 253 6.59 -1.26 20.23
N THR A 254 7.59 -0.96 21.08
CA THR A 254 8.90 -1.63 21.07
C THR A 254 8.75 -3.09 21.47
N GLU A 255 7.99 -3.36 22.53
CA GLU A 255 7.79 -4.71 23.06
C GLU A 255 6.91 -5.57 22.14
N TYR A 256 5.97 -4.93 21.43
CA TYR A 256 5.16 -5.55 20.37
C TYR A 256 6.02 -5.94 19.16
N ALA A 257 6.85 -5.03 18.66
CA ALA A 257 7.75 -5.32 17.53
C ALA A 257 8.74 -6.46 17.85
N LYS A 258 9.22 -6.55 19.09
CA LYS A 258 10.04 -7.67 19.56
C LYS A 258 9.29 -9.01 19.58
N ARG A 259 8.06 -9.05 20.11
CA ARG A 259 7.23 -10.28 20.12
C ARG A 259 6.92 -10.76 18.70
N LEU A 260 6.69 -9.83 17.79
CA LEU A 260 6.55 -10.12 16.36
C LEU A 260 7.87 -10.48 15.66
N ASN A 261 8.99 -10.53 16.38
CA ASN A 261 10.31 -10.89 15.87
C ASN A 261 10.68 -10.10 14.60
N GLY A 262 10.47 -8.77 14.64
CA GLY A 262 10.78 -7.88 13.52
C GLY A 262 9.88 -8.08 12.28
N MET A 263 8.65 -8.56 12.46
CA MET A 263 7.72 -8.82 11.34
C MET A 263 7.57 -7.62 10.41
N GLN A 264 7.38 -6.41 10.94
CA GLN A 264 7.17 -5.20 10.13
C GLN A 264 8.36 -4.96 9.20
N GLU A 265 9.59 -5.02 9.72
CA GLU A 265 10.81 -4.91 8.90
C GLU A 265 10.85 -6.01 7.83
N LYS A 266 10.60 -7.27 8.20
CA LYS A 266 10.60 -8.40 7.26
C LYS A 266 9.57 -8.22 6.15
N ARG A 267 8.36 -7.77 6.47
CA ARG A 267 7.30 -7.50 5.48
C ARG A 267 7.68 -6.32 4.59
N MET A 268 8.20 -5.21 5.13
CA MET A 268 8.67 -4.07 4.33
C MET A 268 9.82 -4.47 3.38
N ARG A 269 10.78 -5.27 3.86
CA ARG A 269 11.88 -5.82 3.04
C ARG A 269 11.33 -6.70 1.90
N ALA A 270 10.38 -7.57 2.19
CA ALA A 270 9.71 -8.40 1.19
C ALA A 270 8.96 -7.55 0.15
N SER A 271 8.26 -6.48 0.58
CA SER A 271 7.61 -5.54 -0.33
C SER A 271 8.61 -4.87 -1.26
N ILE A 272 9.73 -4.36 -0.74
CA ILE A 272 10.77 -3.69 -1.55
C ILE A 272 11.29 -4.62 -2.65
N LYS A 273 11.66 -5.85 -2.27
CA LYS A 273 12.18 -6.86 -3.21
C LYS A 273 11.12 -7.28 -4.23
N SER A 274 9.87 -7.48 -3.79
CA SER A 274 8.76 -7.87 -4.66
C SER A 274 8.48 -6.78 -5.69
N ILE A 275 8.35 -5.52 -5.28
CA ILE A 275 8.06 -4.41 -6.20
C ILE A 275 9.11 -4.30 -7.29
N GLY A 276 10.40 -4.33 -6.92
CA GLY A 276 11.47 -4.33 -7.91
C GLY A 276 11.39 -5.52 -8.86
N SER A 277 11.03 -6.70 -8.35
CA SER A 277 10.86 -7.94 -9.13
C SER A 277 9.68 -7.84 -10.09
N TYR A 278 8.55 -7.24 -9.69
CA TYR A 278 7.41 -6.97 -10.57
C TYR A 278 7.74 -5.93 -11.65
N TRP A 279 8.44 -4.85 -11.31
CA TRP A 279 8.89 -3.86 -12.28
C TRP A 279 9.85 -4.47 -13.31
N TYR A 280 10.85 -5.23 -12.84
CA TYR A 280 11.79 -5.94 -13.69
C TYR A 280 11.08 -6.95 -14.59
N THR A 281 10.18 -7.77 -14.04
CA THR A 281 9.38 -8.74 -14.78
C THR A 281 8.54 -8.05 -15.86
N ALA A 282 7.91 -6.91 -15.56
CA ALA A 282 7.11 -6.18 -16.52
C ALA A 282 7.93 -5.70 -17.72
N TRP A 283 9.13 -5.17 -17.46
CA TRP A 283 10.07 -4.71 -18.49
C TRP A 283 10.65 -5.86 -19.32
N VAL A 284 11.02 -6.99 -18.69
CA VAL A 284 11.47 -8.20 -19.40
C VAL A 284 10.37 -8.74 -20.30
N ASN A 285 9.14 -8.87 -19.78
CA ASN A 285 7.98 -9.33 -20.56
C ASN A 285 7.62 -8.40 -21.72
N ALA A 286 7.99 -7.11 -21.65
CA ALA A 286 7.82 -6.16 -22.73
C ALA A 286 8.87 -6.29 -23.85
N GLY A 287 9.84 -7.20 -23.72
CA GLY A 287 10.93 -7.37 -24.66
C GLY A 287 12.13 -6.46 -24.38
N GLN A 288 12.29 -6.03 -23.13
CA GLN A 288 13.45 -5.23 -22.67
C GLN A 288 13.67 -3.96 -23.52
N PRO A 289 12.64 -3.11 -23.70
CA PRO A 289 12.77 -1.91 -24.52
C PRO A 289 13.87 -1.00 -23.99
N ASP A 290 14.69 -0.46 -24.90
CA ASP A 290 15.67 0.58 -24.56
C ASP A 290 14.96 1.85 -24.07
N LEU A 291 15.31 2.26 -22.85
CA LEU A 291 14.76 3.42 -22.15
C LEU A 291 15.67 4.65 -22.23
N LYS A 292 16.89 4.55 -22.78
CA LYS A 292 17.89 5.64 -22.82
C LYS A 292 17.37 6.91 -23.47
N GLU A 293 16.56 6.78 -24.51
CA GLU A 293 15.97 7.90 -25.24
C GLU A 293 14.71 8.46 -24.54
N LEU A 294 14.21 7.79 -23.50
CA LEU A 294 12.97 8.16 -22.80
C LEU A 294 13.18 9.05 -21.56
N TYR A 295 14.40 9.11 -21.01
CA TYR A 295 14.71 9.98 -19.86
C TYR A 295 15.77 11.06 -20.15
N LYS A 296 16.26 11.13 -21.40
CA LYS A 296 17.19 12.19 -21.85
C LYS A 296 16.51 13.50 -22.20
N ASP A 297 15.22 13.47 -22.54
CA ASP A 297 14.44 14.67 -22.69
C ASP A 297 13.73 14.96 -21.37
N ASN A 298 13.98 16.15 -20.81
CA ASN A 298 13.19 16.69 -19.72
C ASN A 298 11.71 16.61 -20.13
N LEU A 299 10.98 15.62 -19.62
CA LEU A 299 9.55 15.82 -19.39
C LEU A 299 9.47 17.11 -18.61
N SER A 300 8.96 18.16 -19.28
CA SER A 300 8.90 19.47 -18.66
C SER A 300 8.07 19.30 -17.38
N GLN A 301 8.39 19.99 -16.29
CA GLN A 301 7.58 19.95 -15.06
C GLN A 301 6.07 20.09 -15.34
N LYS A 302 5.73 20.78 -16.44
CA LYS A 302 4.40 20.94 -16.99
C LYS A 302 3.70 19.62 -17.38
N ASP A 303 4.40 18.64 -17.95
CA ASP A 303 3.81 17.34 -18.34
C ASP A 303 3.47 16.49 -17.09
N LEU A 304 4.32 16.58 -16.05
CA LEU A 304 4.07 15.97 -14.74
C LEU A 304 2.93 16.70 -13.98
N GLU A 305 2.79 18.01 -14.14
CA GLU A 305 1.67 18.79 -13.61
C GLU A 305 0.34 18.47 -14.34
N GLU A 306 0.35 18.25 -15.65
CA GLU A 306 -0.86 17.92 -16.41
C GLU A 306 -1.43 16.53 -16.04
N LEU A 307 -0.58 15.56 -15.68
CA LEU A 307 -1.02 14.28 -15.10
C LEU A 307 -1.75 14.47 -13.77
N ASN A 308 -1.24 15.35 -12.91
CA ASN A 308 -1.84 15.70 -11.62
C ASN A 308 -3.21 16.40 -11.75
N VAL A 309 -3.45 17.08 -12.88
CA VAL A 309 -4.73 17.79 -13.14
C VAL A 309 -5.80 16.84 -13.66
N LYS A 310 -5.47 15.86 -14.52
CA LYS A 310 -6.45 14.93 -15.10
C LYS A 310 -7.09 13.98 -14.07
N GLU A 311 -6.40 13.67 -12.96
CA GLU A 311 -6.95 12.82 -11.90
C GLU A 311 -8.02 13.49 -11.03
N LYS A 312 -8.14 14.83 -11.06
CA LYS A 312 -9.13 15.56 -10.26
C LYS A 312 -10.56 15.51 -10.83
N ILE A 313 -10.76 14.98 -12.03
CA ILE A 313 -12.05 15.00 -12.74
C ILE A 313 -12.75 13.63 -12.66
N SER A 314 -13.08 13.18 -11.45
CA SER A 314 -14.25 12.34 -11.19
C SER A 314 -14.38 12.14 -9.68
N ILE A 315 -15.19 12.96 -9.02
CA ILE A 315 -15.49 12.79 -7.60
C ILE A 315 -16.98 12.49 -7.48
N LYS A 316 -17.31 11.22 -7.29
CA LYS A 316 -18.56 10.80 -6.66
C LYS A 316 -18.19 10.09 -5.36
N LYS A 317 -18.93 10.35 -4.29
CA LYS A 317 -18.72 9.73 -2.99
C LYS A 317 -19.19 8.27 -3.10
N VAL A 318 -18.26 7.31 -2.99
CA VAL A 318 -18.56 5.88 -3.07
C VAL A 318 -18.57 5.30 -1.66
N ILE A 319 -19.58 4.48 -1.35
CA ILE A 319 -19.64 3.71 -0.10
C ILE A 319 -18.67 2.54 -0.25
N SER A 320 -17.57 2.59 0.50
CA SER A 320 -16.61 1.48 0.64
C SER A 320 -16.65 0.98 2.09
N ARG A 321 -15.95 -0.12 2.38
CA ARG A 321 -15.84 -0.65 3.76
C ARG A 321 -15.49 0.45 4.76
N GLU A 322 -16.19 0.52 5.88
CA GLU A 322 -16.01 1.58 6.87
C GLU A 322 -14.63 1.48 7.52
N HIS A 323 -13.69 2.30 7.07
CA HIS A 323 -12.46 2.56 7.82
C HIS A 323 -12.76 3.63 8.87
N SER A 324 -12.98 3.21 10.11
CA SER A 324 -13.00 4.11 11.25
C SER A 324 -11.56 4.61 11.50
N ASN A 325 -11.27 5.84 11.07
CA ASN A 325 -10.06 6.57 11.46
C ASN A 325 -9.97 6.78 12.97
#